data_AF-A0AAV6FQT9-F1
#
_entry.id   AF-A0AAV6FQT9-F1
#
_cell.length_a   1.000
_cell.length_b   1.000
_cell.length_c   1.000
_cell.angle_alpha   90.00
_cell.angle_beta   90.00
_cell.angle_gamma   90.00
#
_symmetry.space_group_name_H-M   'P 1'
#
loop_
_entity.id
_entity.type
_entity.pdbx_description
1 polymer ?
#
loop_
_entity_poly.entity_id
_entity_poly.type
_entity_poly.pdbx_seq_one_letter_code
_entity_poly.pdbx_strand_id
1 'polypeptide(L)'
;MDMAAVVQPYMFKPESDPEGGESPALPETQRIQQDAFEWCTCGNCATMPSEPENLCCQEVPQVTRRLQQLDERPPCMIGKQVLNLDGLNVFSLQNACNIYRADYGPLKLRGIEQ
;
A
#
# COMPACT_ATOMS: atom_id res chain seq x y z
N MET A 1 10.45 18.44 26.73
CA MET A 1 9.46 18.58 25.64
C MET A 1 9.50 17.27 24.87
N ASP A 2 8.64 16.34 25.25
CA ASP A 2 8.54 15.03 24.62
C ASP A 2 7.86 15.17 23.25
N MET A 3 8.62 14.87 22.20
CA MET A 3 8.10 14.74 20.84
C MET A 3 7.40 13.39 20.78
N ALA A 4 6.15 13.33 21.26
CA ALA A 4 5.30 12.16 21.10
C ALA A 4 5.36 11.75 19.61
N ALA A 5 5.95 10.59 19.34
CA ALA A 5 6.11 10.09 17.98
C ALA A 5 4.75 10.15 17.30
N VAL A 6 4.62 11.00 16.28
CA VAL A 6 3.35 11.18 15.58
C VAL A 6 3.04 9.84 14.90
N VAL A 7 2.13 9.08 15.50
CA VAL A 7 1.72 7.78 14.98
C VAL A 7 0.97 8.03 13.68
N GLN A 8 1.54 7.56 12.59
CA GLN A 8 0.93 7.70 11.28
C GLN A 8 0.01 6.51 10.99
N PRO A 9 -1.10 6.71 10.25
CA PRO A 9 -2.09 5.65 9.97
C PRO A 9 -1.48 4.39 9.34
N TYR A 10 -0.41 4.53 8.56
CA TYR A 10 0.30 3.42 7.93
C TYR A 10 1.10 2.54 8.91
N MET A 11 1.26 2.95 10.18
CA MET A 11 2.01 2.22 11.20
C MET A 11 1.23 1.07 11.84
N PHE A 12 -0.06 0.95 11.53
CA PHE A 12 -0.93 -0.13 11.99
C PHE A 12 -1.15 -1.13 10.86
N LYS A 13 -0.94 -2.43 11.13
CA LYS A 13 -1.26 -3.50 10.18
C LYS A 13 -2.37 -4.38 10.75
N PRO A 14 -3.39 -4.74 9.96
CA PRO A 14 -4.28 -5.86 10.28
C PRO A 14 -3.47 -7.14 10.50
N GLU A 15 -4.02 -8.09 11.26
CA GLU A 15 -3.40 -9.41 11.41
C GLU A 15 -3.17 -10.05 10.04
N SER A 16 -2.01 -10.70 9.88
CA SER A 16 -1.62 -11.30 8.61
C SER A 16 -2.57 -12.45 8.27
N ASP A 17 -3.18 -12.40 7.09
CA ASP A 17 -3.98 -13.50 6.55
C ASP A 17 -3.10 -14.77 6.42
N PRO A 18 -3.52 -15.93 6.94
CA PRO A 18 -2.73 -17.17 6.88
C PRO A 18 -2.43 -17.66 5.44
N GLU A 19 -3.15 -17.19 4.42
CA GLU A 19 -2.82 -17.45 3.02
C GLU A 19 -1.71 -16.50 2.50
N GLY A 20 -0.55 -16.57 3.15
CA GLY A 20 0.63 -15.75 2.87
C GLY A 20 1.09 -15.86 1.41
N GLY A 21 0.77 -14.84 0.61
CA GLY A 21 1.37 -14.65 -0.70
C GLY A 21 2.82 -14.21 -0.58
N GLU A 22 3.71 -14.82 -1.36
CA GLU A 22 5.12 -14.46 -1.46
C GLU A 22 5.30 -12.94 -1.63
N SER A 23 6.18 -12.38 -0.81
CA SER A 23 6.57 -10.99 -0.90
C SER A 23 7.21 -10.76 -2.28
N PRO A 24 6.86 -9.68 -3.00
CA PRO A 24 7.51 -9.37 -4.26
C PRO A 24 9.03 -9.36 -4.09
N ALA A 25 9.74 -9.92 -5.06
CA ALA A 25 11.19 -9.82 -5.11
C ALA A 25 11.59 -8.34 -5.05
N LEU A 26 12.50 -8.01 -4.14
CA LEU A 26 13.03 -6.65 -4.05
C LEU A 26 13.75 -6.32 -5.36
N PRO A 27 13.64 -5.08 -5.87
CA PRO A 27 14.36 -4.66 -7.05
C PRO A 27 15.88 -4.80 -6.78
N GLU A 28 16.60 -5.40 -7.73
CA GLU A 28 18.05 -5.68 -7.60
C GLU A 28 18.91 -4.40 -7.67
N THR A 29 18.34 -3.29 -8.15
CA THR A 29 19.01 -2.01 -8.38
C THR A 29 18.53 -0.98 -7.36
N GLN A 30 19.45 -0.20 -6.77
CA GLN A 30 19.11 0.92 -5.89
C GLN A 30 18.46 2.07 -6.68
N ARG A 31 17.14 2.19 -6.57
CA ARG A 31 16.30 3.20 -7.22
C ARG A 31 16.10 4.46 -6.37
N ILE A 32 16.47 4.44 -5.08
CA ILE A 32 16.31 5.59 -4.17
C ILE A 32 17.07 6.85 -4.63
N GLN A 33 18.10 6.68 -5.46
CA GLN A 33 18.87 7.78 -6.04
C GLN A 33 18.42 8.18 -7.45
N GLN A 34 17.45 7.45 -8.03
CA GLN A 34 16.95 7.66 -9.39
C GLN A 34 15.63 8.44 -9.36
N ASP A 35 15.38 9.18 -10.43
CA ASP A 35 14.05 9.75 -10.64
C ASP A 35 13.04 8.65 -10.96
N ALA A 36 11.79 8.80 -10.51
CA ALA A 36 10.73 7.83 -10.78
C ALA A 36 10.54 7.58 -12.28
N PHE A 37 10.78 8.56 -13.14
CA PHE A 37 10.70 8.41 -14.59
C PHE A 37 11.67 7.35 -15.15
N GLU A 38 12.76 7.03 -14.46
CA GLU A 38 13.75 6.05 -14.92
C GLU A 38 13.27 4.60 -14.77
N TRP A 39 12.39 4.32 -13.82
CA TRP A 39 11.94 2.96 -13.50
C TRP A 39 10.42 2.78 -13.56
N CYS A 40 9.63 3.84 -13.51
CA CYS A 40 8.18 3.79 -13.53
C CYS A 40 7.64 3.58 -14.96
N THR A 41 6.89 2.50 -15.16
CA THR A 41 6.20 2.24 -16.44
C THR A 41 4.73 2.66 -16.45
N CYS A 42 4.15 2.97 -15.28
CA CYS A 42 2.74 3.35 -15.16
C CYS A 42 2.50 4.87 -15.22
N GLY A 43 3.57 5.67 -15.22
CA GLY A 43 3.54 7.13 -15.29
C GLY A 43 3.01 7.87 -14.05
N ASN A 44 2.78 7.18 -12.93
CA ASN A 44 2.16 7.77 -11.73
C ASN A 44 2.94 7.53 -10.43
N CYS A 45 4.06 6.79 -10.46
CA CYS A 45 4.89 6.58 -9.28
C CYS A 45 5.77 7.80 -8.96
N ALA A 46 6.18 7.90 -7.70
CA ALA A 46 7.16 8.87 -7.20
C ALA A 46 8.23 8.13 -6.39
N THR A 47 9.41 8.74 -6.24
CA THR A 47 10.46 8.21 -5.36
C THR A 47 10.00 8.27 -3.91
N MET A 48 10.07 7.12 -3.24
CA MET A 48 9.67 6.91 -1.86
C MET A 48 10.87 6.99 -0.90
N PRO A 49 10.64 7.25 0.41
CA PRO A 49 11.72 7.41 1.38
C PRO A 49 12.59 6.17 1.60
N SER A 50 12.10 4.98 1.25
CA SER A 50 12.85 3.72 1.38
C SER A 50 12.95 2.96 0.06
N GLU A 51 14.11 2.32 -0.15
CA GLU A 51 14.38 1.50 -1.34
C GLU A 51 13.30 0.45 -1.66
N PRO A 52 12.80 -0.37 -0.72
CA PRO A 52 11.79 -1.38 -1.04
C PRO A 52 10.45 -0.78 -1.50
N GLU A 53 10.23 0.52 -1.30
CA GLU A 53 9.02 1.22 -1.74
C GLU A 53 9.14 1.82 -3.15
N ASN A 54 10.35 1.85 -3.75
CA ASN A 54 10.59 2.35 -5.11
C ASN A 54 10.22 1.32 -6.19
N LEU A 55 8.95 0.91 -6.19
CA LEU A 55 8.39 -0.11 -7.08
C LEU A 55 7.24 0.46 -7.93
N CYS A 56 7.19 0.04 -9.19
CA CYS A 56 6.07 0.37 -10.05
C CYS A 56 4.92 -0.61 -9.79
N CYS A 57 3.67 -0.12 -9.82
CA CYS A 57 2.49 -0.97 -9.63
C CYS A 57 2.37 -2.10 -10.67
N GLN A 58 3.00 -1.96 -11.84
CA GLN A 58 3.06 -3.00 -12.87
C GLN A 58 4.10 -4.11 -12.57
N GLU A 59 5.04 -3.87 -11.66
CA GLU A 59 6.04 -4.85 -11.22
C GLU A 59 5.50 -5.79 -10.14
N VAL A 60 4.41 -5.41 -9.48
CA VAL A 60 3.77 -6.21 -8.43
C VAL A 60 2.87 -7.26 -9.09
N PRO A 61 3.20 -8.58 -9.04
CA PRO A 61 2.46 -9.60 -9.77
C PRO A 61 0.98 -9.66 -9.41
N GLN A 62 0.67 -9.46 -8.14
CA GLN A 62 -0.70 -9.44 -7.61
C GLN A 62 -1.51 -8.30 -8.24
N VAL A 63 -0.91 -7.12 -8.42
CA VAL A 63 -1.56 -5.97 -9.04
C VAL A 63 -1.77 -6.25 -10.53
N THR A 64 -0.72 -6.67 -11.24
CA THR A 64 -0.80 -6.96 -12.69
C THR A 64 -1.84 -8.04 -13.00
N ARG A 65 -1.92 -9.10 -12.19
CA ARG A 65 -2.96 -10.14 -12.31
C ARG A 65 -4.36 -9.56 -12.19
N ARG A 66 -4.61 -8.64 -11.26
CA ARG A 66 -5.92 -7.99 -11.09
C ARG A 66 -6.24 -7.04 -12.24
N LEU A 67 -5.24 -6.33 -12.77
CA LEU A 67 -5.42 -5.44 -13.92
C LEU A 67 -5.78 -6.21 -15.21
N GLN A 68 -5.25 -7.43 -15.38
CA GLN A 68 -5.57 -8.29 -16.52
C GLN A 68 -7.00 -8.84 -16.50
N GLN A 69 -7.69 -8.80 -15.35
CA GLN A 69 -9.08 -9.26 -15.20
C GLN A 69 -10.10 -8.21 -15.62
N LEU A 70 -9.66 -7.02 -16.02
CA LEU A 70 -10.53 -5.93 -16.43
C LEU A 70 -10.70 -5.95 -17.95
N ASP A 71 -11.91 -5.65 -18.42
CA ASP A 71 -12.23 -5.55 -19.85
C ASP A 71 -11.37 -4.48 -20.55
N GLU A 72 -11.12 -3.37 -19.85
CA GLU A 72 -10.15 -2.34 -20.25
C GLU A 72 -9.01 -2.31 -19.23
N ARG A 73 -7.80 -2.61 -19.68
CA ARG A 73 -6.61 -2.60 -18.82
C ARG A 73 -6.10 -1.17 -18.65
N PRO A 74 -6.18 -0.58 -17.44
CA PRO A 74 -5.63 0.75 -17.21
C PRO A 74 -4.09 0.69 -17.15
N PRO A 75 -3.40 1.79 -17.50
CA PRO A 75 -1.94 1.88 -17.43
C PRO A 75 -1.41 1.92 -15.99
N CYS A 76 -2.25 2.28 -15.02
CA CYS A 76 -1.89 2.32 -13.60
C CYS A 76 -3.05 1.81 -12.74
N MET A 77 -2.74 1.19 -11.60
CA MET A 77 -3.75 0.72 -10.66
C MET A 77 -4.66 1.84 -10.12
N ILE A 78 -4.15 3.06 -9.99
CA ILE A 78 -4.90 4.24 -9.51
C ILE A 78 -5.88 4.76 -10.57
N GLY A 79 -5.69 4.42 -11.84
CA GLY A 79 -6.62 4.78 -12.91
C GLY A 79 -8.01 4.14 -12.78
N LYS A 80 -8.16 3.16 -11.88
CA LYS A 80 -9.46 2.55 -11.58
C LYS A 80 -10.30 3.47 -10.70
N GLN A 81 -11.50 3.86 -11.15
CA GLN A 81 -12.49 4.59 -10.34
C GLN A 81 -12.75 3.94 -8.97
N VAL A 82 -12.68 2.61 -8.87
CA VAL A 82 -12.94 1.86 -7.62
C VAL A 82 -11.89 2.14 -6.53
N LEU A 83 -10.63 2.42 -6.88
CA LEU A 83 -9.62 2.82 -5.88
C LEU A 83 -9.95 4.20 -5.27
N ASN A 84 -10.56 5.08 -6.07
CA ASN A 84 -10.98 6.42 -5.63
C ASN A 84 -12.34 6.41 -4.90
N LEU A 85 -13.26 5.50 -5.24
CA LEU A 85 -14.61 5.47 -4.67
C LEU A 85 -14.70 4.71 -3.36
N ASP A 86 -13.99 3.60 -3.21
CA ASP A 86 -14.14 2.72 -2.04
C ASP A 86 -12.83 2.57 -1.24
N GLY A 87 -11.68 2.52 -1.93
CA GLY A 87 -10.39 2.25 -1.30
C GLY A 87 -9.76 3.43 -0.56
N LEU A 88 -10.05 4.66 -1.00
CA LEU A 88 -9.51 5.90 -0.41
C LEU A 88 -10.59 6.87 0.08
N ASN A 89 -11.86 6.45 0.06
CA ASN A 89 -12.95 7.27 0.59
C ASN A 89 -12.87 7.33 2.11
N VAL A 90 -12.78 8.53 2.66
CA VAL A 90 -12.63 8.76 4.10
C VAL A 90 -13.76 8.15 4.94
N PHE A 91 -15.00 8.15 4.42
CA PHE A 91 -16.14 7.57 5.13
C PHE A 91 -16.10 6.04 5.10
N SER A 92 -15.72 5.45 3.96
CA SER A 92 -15.50 4.00 3.84
C SER A 92 -14.40 3.53 4.79
N LEU A 93 -13.28 4.25 4.86
CA LEU A 93 -12.17 3.94 5.77
C LEU A 93 -12.57 4.11 7.25
N GLN A 94 -13.30 5.17 7.58
CA GLN A 94 -13.83 5.37 8.94
C GLN A 94 -14.79 4.25 9.35
N ASN A 95 -15.67 3.83 8.44
CA ASN A 95 -16.61 2.74 8.69
C ASN A 95 -15.87 1.41 8.91
N ALA A 96 -14.90 1.08 8.06
CA ALA A 96 -14.06 -0.11 8.22
C ALA A 96 -13.31 -0.11 9.56
N CYS A 97 -12.75 1.05 9.95
CA CYS A 97 -12.08 1.21 11.25
C CYS A 97 -13.04 1.02 12.43
N ASN A 98 -14.25 1.57 12.34
CA ASN A 98 -15.27 1.42 13.38
C ASN A 98 -15.68 -0.06 13.55
N ILE A 99 -15.89 -0.78 12.44
CA ILE A 99 -16.22 -2.21 12.45
C ILE A 99 -15.08 -3.00 13.10
N TYR A 100 -13.84 -2.79 12.67
CA TYR A 100 -12.68 -3.47 13.26
C TYR A 100 -12.59 -3.23 14.77
N ARG A 101 -12.82 -1.99 15.23
CA ARG A 101 -12.77 -1.67 16.67
C ARG A 101 -13.88 -2.30 17.48
N ALA A 102 -15.06 -2.50 16.88
CA ALA A 102 -16.17 -3.19 17.52
C ALA A 102 -15.85 -4.69 17.69
N ASP A 103 -15.23 -5.30 16.68
CA ASP A 103 -14.98 -6.75 16.66
C ASP A 103 -13.71 -7.14 17.44
N TYR A 104 -12.65 -6.32 17.35
CA TYR A 104 -11.30 -6.67 17.83
C TYR A 104 -10.73 -5.70 18.88
N GLY A 105 -11.41 -4.58 19.15
CA GLY A 105 -10.93 -3.56 20.07
C GLY A 105 -9.90 -2.60 19.46
N PRO A 106 -9.10 -1.89 20.28
CA PRO A 106 -8.18 -0.86 19.80
C PRO A 106 -7.05 -1.41 18.91
N LEU A 107 -6.65 -0.64 17.89
CA LEU A 107 -5.52 -0.98 17.03
C LEU A 107 -4.22 -1.08 17.84
N LYS A 108 -3.48 -2.19 17.67
CA LYS A 108 -2.18 -2.41 18.31
C LYS A 108 -1.04 -1.90 17.42
N LEU A 109 -0.08 -1.21 18.03
CA LEU A 109 1.11 -0.72 17.34
C LEU A 109 2.08 -1.86 17.02
N ARG A 110 2.85 -1.70 15.93
CA ARG A 110 3.92 -2.63 15.56
C ARG A 110 5.12 -2.47 16.49
N GLY A 111 5.73 -3.58 16.92
CA GLY A 111 7.06 -3.60 17.56
C GLY A 111 7.12 -3.13 19.02
N ILE A 112 5.97 -2.93 19.65
CA ILE A 112 5.87 -2.76 21.10
C ILE A 112 5.16 -4.01 21.61
N GLU A 113 5.95 -5.05 21.94
CA GLU A 113 5.44 -6.14 22.77
C GLU A 113 4.98 -5.53 24.11
N GLN A 114 3.72 -5.77 24.47
CA GLN A 114 3.25 -5.58 25.84
C GLN A 114 3.37 -6.90 26.57
#